data_AF-A0A7S1MTM0-F1
#
_entry.id   AF-A0A7S1MTM0-F1
#
_cell.length_a   1.000
_cell.length_b   1.000
_cell.length_c   1.000
_cell.angle_alpha   90.00
_cell.angle_beta   90.00
_cell.angle_gamma   90.00
#
_symmetry.space_group_name_H-M   'P 1'
#
loop_
_entity.id
_entity.type
_entity.pdbx_description
1 polymer ?
#
loop_
_entity_poly.entity_id
_entity_poly.type
_entity_poly.pdbx_seq_one_letter_code
_entity_poly.pdbx_strand_id
1 'polypeptide(L)'
;LEIGSSVRTLDECLSESQADVTVQTALLEARPLAGEAGLFRELSRRFMRAMDAKAFFRAKTLEALQRHTKFDDTPYALEPNCKESPGGLRDLQMLIWIARAAGL
;
A
#
# COMPACT_ATOMS: atom_id res chain seq x y z
N LEU A 1 -6.82 4.99 19.79
CA LEU A 1 -6.79 4.24 18.52
C LEU A 1 -7.92 3.21 18.61
N GLU A 2 -8.98 3.33 17.81
CA GLU A 2 -9.97 2.26 17.74
C GLU A 2 -9.38 1.10 16.91
N ILE A 3 -9.44 -0.11 17.45
CA ILE A 3 -8.91 -1.30 16.78
C ILE A 3 -10.03 -1.86 15.90
N GLY A 4 -9.93 -1.63 14.59
CA GLY A 4 -10.78 -2.31 13.62
C GLY A 4 -10.33 -3.76 13.45
N SER A 5 -11.26 -4.71 13.58
CA SER A 5 -11.04 -6.11 13.19
C SER A 5 -12.10 -6.53 12.19
N SER A 6 -11.71 -7.32 11.18
CA SER A 6 -12.61 -7.80 10.14
C SER A 6 -12.14 -9.16 9.66
N VAL A 7 -13.08 -10.08 9.47
CA VAL A 7 -12.87 -11.37 8.82
C VAL A 7 -13.57 -11.29 7.47
N ARG A 8 -12.84 -11.62 6.40
CA ARG A 8 -13.32 -11.51 5.03
C ARG A 8 -13.02 -12.80 4.27
N THR A 9 -13.91 -13.13 3.36
CA THR A 9 -13.70 -14.11 2.30
C THR A 9 -12.71 -13.58 1.27
N LEU A 10 -12.21 -14.45 0.38
CA LEU A 10 -11.32 -14.05 -0.71
C LEU A 10 -11.96 -12.99 -1.62
N ASP A 11 -13.25 -13.14 -1.92
CA ASP A 11 -13.97 -12.24 -2.81
C ASP A 11 -14.16 -10.86 -2.19
N GLU A 12 -14.49 -10.80 -0.89
CA GLU A 12 -14.57 -9.55 -0.14
C GLU A 12 -13.22 -8.85 -0.07
N CYS A 13 -12.12 -9.58 0.18
CA CYS A 13 -10.78 -8.99 0.17
C CYS A 13 -10.46 -8.30 -1.16
N LEU A 14 -10.81 -8.94 -2.29
CA LEU A 14 -10.57 -8.36 -3.61
C LEU A 14 -11.47 -7.14 -3.87
N SER A 15 -12.76 -7.23 -3.53
CA SER A 15 -13.71 -6.11 -3.65
C SER A 15 -13.25 -4.88 -2.87
N GLU A 16 -12.88 -5.07 -1.61
CA GLU A 16 -12.42 -3.98 -0.73
C GLU A 16 -11.11 -3.36 -1.25
N SER A 17 -10.21 -4.19 -1.78
CA SER A 17 -8.96 -3.70 -2.37
C SER A 17 -9.13 -2.87 -3.64
N GLN A 18 -10.25 -3.06 -4.35
CA GLN A 18 -10.57 -2.24 -5.52
C GLN A 18 -11.18 -0.89 -5.12
N ALA A 19 -11.84 -0.84 -3.96
CA ALA A 19 -12.48 0.36 -3.45
C ALA A 19 -11.52 1.30 -2.69
N ASP A 20 -10.49 0.75 -2.04
CA ASP A 20 -9.58 1.50 -1.17
C ASP A 20 -8.10 1.15 -1.43
N VAL A 21 -7.32 2.16 -1.84
CA VAL A 21 -5.88 2.05 -2.05
C VAL A 21 -5.12 1.63 -0.78
N THR A 22 -5.62 1.97 0.40
CA THR A 22 -5.04 1.56 1.69
C THR A 22 -5.14 0.05 1.85
N VAL A 23 -6.32 -0.53 1.59
CA VAL A 23 -6.54 -1.98 1.61
C VAL A 23 -5.70 -2.64 0.51
N GLN A 24 -5.66 -2.06 -0.68
CA GLN A 24 -4.83 -2.54 -1.79
C GLN A 24 -3.35 -2.63 -1.40
N THR A 25 -2.83 -1.60 -0.72
CA THR A 25 -1.44 -1.57 -0.24
C THR A 25 -1.18 -2.61 0.84
N ALA A 26 -2.12 -2.75 1.79
CA ALA A 26 -2.02 -3.74 2.84
C ALA A 26 -1.98 -5.17 2.29
N LEU A 27 -2.80 -5.48 1.28
CA LEU A 27 -2.78 -6.79 0.61
C LEU A 27 -1.49 -7.01 -0.19
N LEU A 28 -0.93 -5.96 -0.80
CA LEU A 28 0.34 -6.04 -1.52
C LEU A 28 1.53 -6.36 -0.60
N GLU A 29 1.46 -5.96 0.67
CA GLU A 29 2.48 -6.27 1.69
C GLU A 29 2.16 -7.51 2.54
N ALA A 30 1.02 -8.16 2.30
CA ALA A 30 0.56 -9.26 3.13
C ALA A 30 1.54 -10.46 3.08
N ARG A 31 1.68 -11.13 4.23
CA ARG A 31 2.46 -12.37 4.37
C ARG A 31 1.68 -13.38 5.22
N PRO A 32 1.76 -14.68 4.91
CA PRO A 32 1.10 -15.69 5.72
C PRO A 32 1.82 -15.80 7.07
N LEU A 33 1.06 -15.83 8.17
CA LEU A 33 1.58 -16.04 9.52
C LEU A 33 1.23 -17.44 10.03
N ALA A 34 -0.03 -17.85 9.83
CA ALA A 34 -0.56 -19.16 10.19
C ALA A 34 -1.79 -19.46 9.32
N GLY A 35 -2.21 -20.72 9.30
CA GLY A 35 -3.39 -21.17 8.57
C GLY A 35 -3.06 -21.90 7.26
N GLU A 36 -4.08 -22.01 6.41
CA GLU A 36 -4.03 -22.80 5.17
C GLU A 36 -3.28 -22.03 4.07
N ALA A 37 -2.12 -22.56 3.65
CA ALA A 37 -1.25 -21.87 2.71
C ALA A 37 -1.82 -21.75 1.29
N GLY A 38 -2.74 -22.66 0.89
CA GLY A 38 -3.44 -22.60 -0.38
C GLY A 38 -4.31 -21.35 -0.50
N LEU A 39 -5.09 -21.04 0.55
CA LEU A 39 -5.92 -19.85 0.61
C LEU A 39 -5.12 -18.56 0.40
N PHE A 40 -3.97 -18.42 1.06
CA PHE A 40 -3.12 -17.24 0.88
C PHE A 40 -2.51 -17.16 -0.52
N ARG A 41 -2.07 -18.30 -1.09
CA ARG A 41 -1.56 -18.34 -2.47
C ARG A 41 -2.64 -18.00 -3.49
N GLU A 42 -3.87 -18.44 -3.27
CA GLU A 42 -5.01 -18.10 -4.11
C GLU A 42 -5.31 -16.60 -4.02
N LEU A 43 -5.41 -16.04 -2.81
CA LEU A 43 -5.59 -14.61 -2.59
C LEU A 43 -4.53 -13.80 -3.34
N SER A 44 -3.26 -14.13 -3.11
CA SER A 44 -2.12 -13.41 -3.69
C SER A 44 -2.16 -13.44 -5.23
N ARG A 45 -2.47 -14.62 -5.81
CA ARG A 45 -2.57 -14.77 -7.26
C ARG A 45 -3.73 -13.97 -7.85
N ARG A 46 -4.91 -14.05 -7.22
CA ARG A 46 -6.11 -13.33 -7.67
C ARG A 46 -5.93 -11.82 -7.54
N PHE A 47 -5.31 -11.38 -6.44
CA PHE A 47 -4.99 -9.99 -6.18
C PHE A 47 -4.00 -9.43 -7.22
N MET A 48 -2.87 -10.10 -7.44
CA MET A 48 -1.89 -9.66 -8.43
C MET A 48 -2.46 -9.64 -9.86
N ARG A 49 -3.37 -10.57 -10.18
CA ARG A 49 -4.06 -10.57 -11.49
C ARG A 49 -5.04 -9.40 -11.65
N ALA A 50 -5.67 -8.96 -10.56
CA ALA A 50 -6.61 -7.84 -10.56
C ALA A 50 -5.92 -6.47 -10.41
N MET A 51 -4.62 -6.45 -10.12
CA MET A 51 -3.85 -5.22 -9.93
C MET A 51 -3.73 -4.42 -11.22
N ASP A 52 -4.21 -3.18 -11.21
CA ASP A 52 -3.85 -2.18 -12.22
C ASP A 52 -2.69 -1.33 -11.69
N ALA A 53 -1.48 -1.67 -12.11
CA ALA A 53 -0.25 -0.99 -11.69
C ALA A 53 -0.27 0.51 -12.02
N LYS A 54 -0.91 0.93 -13.12
CA LYS A 54 -0.96 2.33 -13.54
C LYS A 54 -1.94 3.13 -12.68
N ALA A 55 -3.08 2.56 -12.36
CA ALA A 55 -4.02 3.15 -11.41
C ALA A 55 -3.39 3.27 -10.01
N PHE A 56 -2.74 2.19 -9.54
CA PHE A 56 -2.04 2.18 -8.25
C PHE A 56 -0.93 3.23 -8.18
N PHE A 57 -0.10 3.34 -9.22
CA PHE A 57 0.94 4.37 -9.31
C PHE A 57 0.37 5.78 -9.16
N ARG A 58 -0.72 6.10 -9.88
CA ARG A 58 -1.38 7.41 -9.80
C ARG A 58 -1.90 7.69 -8.40
N ALA A 59 -2.58 6.72 -7.79
CA ALA A 59 -3.12 6.85 -6.44
C ALA A 59 -1.99 7.10 -5.42
N LYS A 60 -0.91 6.30 -5.47
CA LYS A 60 0.26 6.47 -4.58
C LYS A 60 1.03 7.76 -4.79
N THR A 61 1.11 8.23 -6.03
CA THR A 61 1.71 9.53 -6.33
C THR A 61 0.89 10.66 -5.70
N LEU A 62 -0.44 10.60 -5.77
CA LEU A 62 -1.31 11.58 -5.14
C LEU A 62 -1.16 11.58 -3.61
N GLU A 63 -1.14 10.40 -2.98
CA GLU A 63 -0.89 10.29 -1.53
C GLU A 63 0.47 10.87 -1.11
N ALA A 64 1.51 10.65 -1.92
CA ALA A 64 2.84 11.21 -1.66
C ALA A 64 2.84 12.73 -1.75
N LEU A 65 2.23 13.31 -2.79
CA LEU A 65 2.09 14.77 -2.93
C LEU A 65 1.32 15.36 -1.75
N GLN A 66 0.16 14.79 -1.40
CA GLN A 66 -0.64 15.26 -0.26
C GLN A 66 0.12 15.20 1.06
N ARG A 67 0.98 14.20 1.23
CA ARG A 67 1.85 14.08 2.40
C ARG A 67 2.96 15.12 2.38
N HIS A 68 3.66 15.30 1.28
CA HIS A 68 4.74 16.30 1.15
C HIS A 68 4.23 17.72 1.44
N THR A 69 3.02 18.05 1.00
CA THR A 69 2.39 19.36 1.30
C THR A 69 2.17 19.58 2.80
N LYS A 70 1.99 18.53 3.61
CA LYS A 70 1.91 18.64 5.08
C LYS A 70 3.26 18.96 5.74
N PHE A 71 4.35 18.86 4.99
CA PHE A 71 5.73 19.15 5.41
C PHE A 71 6.37 20.24 4.53
N ASP A 72 5.56 21.20 4.08
CA ASP A 72 5.97 22.37 3.29
C ASP A 72 6.76 22.03 2.01
N ASP A 73 6.56 20.83 1.48
CA ASP A 73 7.24 20.29 0.29
C ASP A 73 8.78 20.39 0.36
N THR A 74 9.35 20.51 1.57
CA THR A 74 10.79 20.73 1.76
C THR A 74 11.44 19.64 2.59
N PRO A 75 12.57 19.06 2.13
CA PRO A 75 13.40 18.20 2.97
C PRO A 75 14.28 19.00 3.95
N TYR A 76 14.32 20.34 3.83
CA TYR A 76 15.23 21.22 4.57
C TYR A 76 14.65 21.82 5.84
N ALA A 77 13.56 21.25 6.37
CA ALA A 77 13.08 21.61 7.70
C ALA A 77 14.23 21.44 8.72
N LEU A 78 14.31 22.34 9.70
CA LEU A 78 15.36 22.27 10.75
C LEU A 78 15.34 20.93 11.48
N GLU A 79 14.15 20.36 11.65
CA GLU A 79 13.90 19.03 12.22
C GLU A 79 12.98 18.24 11.28
N PRO A 80 13.51 17.60 10.22
CA PRO A 80 12.69 16.89 9.24
C PRO A 80 12.19 15.56 9.81
N ASN A 81 10.99 15.16 9.41
CA ASN A 81 10.43 13.88 9.81
C ASN A 81 11.06 12.76 8.98
N CYS A 82 11.89 11.92 9.61
CA CYS A 82 12.57 10.80 8.93
C CYS A 82 11.63 9.82 8.22
N LYS A 83 10.35 9.78 8.58
CA LYS A 83 9.36 8.88 7.99
C LYS A 83 8.58 9.55 6.86
N GLU A 84 8.00 10.72 7.11
CA GLU A 84 6.94 11.28 6.27
C GLU A 84 7.38 12.50 5.43
N SER A 85 8.47 13.19 5.78
CA SER A 85 8.99 14.34 5.00
C SER A 85 9.45 13.92 3.60
N PRO A 86 9.55 14.86 2.64
CA PRO A 86 10.15 14.59 1.33
C PRO A 86 11.54 13.94 1.45
N GLY A 87 11.76 12.84 0.72
CA GLY A 87 12.96 12.03 0.80
C GLY A 87 13.03 11.05 1.99
N GLY A 88 12.01 10.99 2.84
CA GLY A 88 11.95 10.11 4.01
C GLY A 88 11.64 8.63 3.68
N LEU A 89 11.55 7.80 4.73
CA LEU A 89 11.32 6.35 4.60
C LEU A 89 10.05 5.99 3.82
N ARG A 90 9.00 6.81 3.91
CA ARG A 90 7.76 6.56 3.19
C ARG A 90 7.90 6.73 1.67
N ASP A 91 8.80 7.59 1.20
CA ASP A 91 9.07 7.73 -0.23
C ASP A 91 9.76 6.47 -0.77
N LEU A 92 10.72 5.92 -0.02
CA LEU A 92 11.33 4.63 -0.34
C LEU A 92 10.30 3.50 -0.34
N GLN A 93 9.42 3.46 0.68
CA GLN A 93 8.38 2.45 0.78
C GLN A 93 7.41 2.52 -0.41
N MET A 94 7.04 3.72 -0.85
CA MET A 94 6.23 3.94 -2.05
C MET A 94 6.88 3.35 -3.30
N LEU A 95 8.18 3.58 -3.51
CA LEU A 95 8.91 3.01 -4.66
C LEU A 95 8.89 1.48 -4.63
N ILE A 96 9.08 0.87 -3.45
CA ILE A 96 8.99 -0.59 -3.28
C ILE A 96 7.59 -1.09 -3.63
N TRP A 97 6.53 -0.39 -3.19
CA TRP A 97 5.16 -0.77 -3.54
C TRP A 97 4.88 -0.67 -5.03
N ILE A 98 5.33 0.40 -5.69
CA ILE A 98 5.15 0.57 -7.13
C ILE A 98 5.88 -0.52 -7.90
N ALA A 99 7.12 -0.86 -7.51
CA ALA A 99 7.87 -1.95 -8.13
C ALA A 99 7.12 -3.28 -8.00
N ARG A 100 6.67 -3.63 -6.79
CA ARG A 100 5.89 -4.86 -6.55
C ARG A 100 4.59 -4.89 -7.34
N ALA A 101 3.84 -3.78 -7.38
CA ALA A 101 2.59 -3.68 -8.13
C ALA A 101 2.83 -3.84 -9.64
N ALA A 102 3.99 -3.42 -10.14
CA ALA A 102 4.42 -3.61 -11.53
C ALA A 102 4.98 -5.02 -11.81
N GLY A 103 5.08 -5.89 -10.80
CA GLY A 103 5.62 -7.25 -10.93
C GLY A 103 7.14 -7.32 -10.98
N LEU A 104 7.84 -6.30 -10.47
CA LEU A 104 9.30 -6.26 -10.31
C LEU A 104 9.75 -6.82 -8.95
#